data_AF-A0A9Q1H0M6-F1
#
_entry.id   AF-A0A9Q1H0M6-F1
#
_cell.length_a   1.000
_cell.length_b   1.000
_cell.length_c   1.000
_cell.angle_alpha   90.00
_cell.angle_beta   90.00
_cell.angle_gamma   90.00
#
_symmetry.space_group_name_H-M   'P 1'
#
loop_
_entity.id
_entity.type
_entity.pdbx_description
1 polymer ?
#
loop_
_entity_poly.entity_id
_entity_poly.type
_entity_poly.pdbx_seq_one_letter_code
_entity_poly.pdbx_strand_id
1 'polypeptide(L)'
;MSGKETRKSAKETAKKSPQVSKKSNEKPAFTPPTLRHRAFSDVNGQDQILRDLKESMDLAFTEVNKKIDSMLLNQQWILRRISTLEDTQKGLEESYNFLSSAVDDLKAEQTKMESDITVLKKDLNSLRTSQNKLKLDYKEKLRSLTEAQLKAERYSRSFNLRFGGIPEKENEEAIQEVKRVLSDYLQMEPVIENAHRIGKRSTGKPVR
;
A
#
# COMPACT_ATOMS: atom_id res chain seq x y z
N MET A 1 -22.48 -9.45 -10.48
CA MET A 1 -21.74 -8.22 -10.84
C MET A 1 -20.30 -8.64 -11.17
N SER A 2 -20.00 -9.30 -12.30
CA SER A 2 -19.94 -8.85 -13.70
C SER A 2 -19.23 -7.51 -13.89
N GLY A 3 -17.91 -7.56 -14.05
CA GLY A 3 -17.08 -6.48 -14.55
C GLY A 3 -16.07 -7.07 -15.54
N LYS A 4 -16.49 -7.21 -16.81
CA LYS A 4 -15.61 -7.45 -17.95
C LYS A 4 -15.12 -6.08 -18.42
N GLU A 5 -13.81 -5.85 -18.42
CA GLU A 5 -13.20 -4.80 -19.22
C GLU A 5 -12.27 -5.42 -20.26
N THR A 6 -12.58 -5.07 -21.51
CA THR A 6 -11.82 -5.36 -22.73
C THR A 6 -11.49 -4.01 -23.35
N ARG A 7 -10.46 -4.03 -24.24
CA ARG A 7 -9.94 -2.93 -25.11
C ARG A 7 -8.72 -2.24 -24.50
N LYS A 8 -7.65 -1.92 -25.24
CA LYS A 8 -7.48 -1.74 -26.68
C LYS A 8 -5.99 -1.85 -27.03
N SER A 9 -5.75 -2.35 -28.23
CA SER A 9 -4.50 -2.37 -28.98
C SER A 9 -3.93 -0.98 -29.25
N ALA A 10 -2.59 -0.86 -29.25
CA ALA A 10 -1.89 0.23 -29.92
C ALA A 10 -0.43 -0.14 -30.29
N LYS A 11 -0.19 -0.11 -31.61
CA LYS A 11 1.03 0.35 -32.31
C LYS A 11 2.35 -0.39 -32.10
N GLU A 12 2.47 -1.47 -32.88
CA GLU A 12 3.38 -1.56 -34.03
C GLU A 12 4.28 -0.33 -34.30
N THR A 13 5.58 -0.48 -34.06
CA THR A 13 6.63 0.31 -34.71
C THR A 13 7.77 -0.62 -35.14
N ALA A 14 7.64 -1.16 -36.35
CA ALA A 14 8.68 -1.88 -37.04
C ALA A 14 9.87 -0.95 -37.34
N LYS A 15 11.00 -1.14 -36.66
CA LYS A 15 12.26 -0.47 -37.00
C LYS A 15 12.86 -1.13 -38.24
N LYS A 16 12.75 -0.38 -39.34
CA LYS A 16 13.49 -0.42 -40.60
C LYS A 16 14.77 -1.26 -40.59
N SER A 17 14.74 -2.33 -41.38
CA SER A 17 15.88 -3.04 -41.93
C SER A 17 16.75 -2.09 -42.78
N PRO A 18 18.10 -2.19 -42.72
CA PRO A 18 18.96 -1.49 -43.67
C PRO A 18 18.82 -2.11 -45.07
N GLN A 19 18.34 -1.31 -46.03
CA GLN A 19 18.44 -1.61 -47.45
C GLN A 19 19.92 -1.69 -47.85
N VAL A 20 20.42 -2.91 -48.05
CA VAL A 20 21.67 -3.14 -48.77
C VAL A 20 21.39 -2.85 -50.25
N SER A 21 21.82 -1.67 -50.70
CA SER A 21 21.83 -1.30 -52.11
C SER A 21 22.70 -2.30 -52.87
N LYS A 22 22.06 -3.21 -53.61
CA LYS A 22 22.72 -4.02 -54.64
C LYS A 22 23.15 -3.07 -55.76
N LYS A 23 24.39 -2.57 -55.71
CA LYS A 23 25.06 -2.02 -56.90
C LYS A 23 25.33 -3.19 -57.83
N SER A 24 24.50 -3.29 -58.88
CA SER A 24 24.76 -4.07 -60.08
C SER A 24 25.98 -3.48 -60.77
N ASN A 25 27.17 -4.03 -60.49
CA ASN A 25 28.31 -3.85 -61.39
C ASN A 25 28.08 -4.78 -62.58
N GLU A 26 27.60 -4.20 -63.67
CA GLU A 26 27.66 -4.78 -65.00
C GLU A 26 29.11 -5.19 -65.27
N LYS A 27 29.35 -6.50 -65.40
CA LYS A 27 30.61 -7.00 -65.97
C LYS A 27 30.59 -6.64 -67.46
N PRO A 28 31.63 -5.98 -68.01
CA PRO A 28 31.73 -5.81 -69.45
C PRO A 28 31.81 -7.21 -70.10
N ALA A 29 31.04 -7.37 -71.18
CA ALA A 29 31.01 -8.58 -71.98
C ALA A 29 32.43 -8.95 -72.45
N PHE A 30 32.84 -10.19 -72.17
CA PHE A 30 34.07 -10.76 -72.70
C PHE A 30 33.87 -11.03 -74.20
N THR A 31 34.31 -10.11 -75.05
CA THR A 31 34.48 -10.38 -76.48
C THR A 31 35.76 -11.21 -76.65
N PRO A 32 35.68 -12.43 -77.22
CA PRO A 32 36.87 -13.24 -77.45
C PRO A 32 37.78 -12.54 -78.47
N PRO A 33 39.10 -12.48 -78.24
CA PRO A 33 40.01 -11.89 -79.20
C PRO A 33 40.03 -12.75 -80.48
N THR A 34 39.68 -12.14 -81.61
CA THR A 34 39.91 -12.72 -82.94
C THR A 34 41.39 -13.06 -83.09
N LEU A 35 41.69 -14.36 -83.15
CA LEU A 35 43.00 -14.91 -83.50
C LEU A 35 43.35 -14.52 -84.93
N ARG A 36 43.99 -13.36 -85.10
CA ARG A 36 44.75 -13.07 -86.31
C ARG A 36 46.03 -13.89 -86.24
N HIS A 37 46.13 -14.90 -87.10
CA HIS A 37 47.38 -15.60 -87.40
C HIS A 37 48.41 -14.60 -87.95
N ARG A 38 49.26 -14.05 -87.07
CA ARG A 38 50.57 -13.51 -87.44
C ARG A 38 51.59 -14.62 -87.24
N ALA A 39 52.28 -14.98 -88.32
CA ALA A 39 53.43 -15.85 -88.30
C ALA A 39 54.48 -15.25 -87.33
N PHE A 40 54.76 -15.96 -86.23
CA PHE A 40 55.80 -15.60 -85.28
C PHE A 40 57.10 -16.24 -85.72
N SER A 41 57.93 -15.46 -86.40
CA SER A 41 59.37 -15.66 -86.47
C SER A 41 60.02 -14.57 -85.61
N ASP A 42 59.89 -14.64 -84.28
CA ASP A 42 60.70 -13.80 -83.39
C ASP A 42 60.69 -14.33 -81.95
N VAL A 43 61.87 -14.61 -81.40
CA VAL A 43 62.10 -15.12 -80.03
C VAL A 43 61.62 -14.11 -78.97
N ASN A 44 61.43 -12.83 -79.35
CA ASN A 44 60.98 -11.73 -78.48
C ASN A 44 59.49 -11.75 -78.07
N GLY A 45 58.61 -12.44 -78.82
CA GLY A 45 57.16 -12.41 -78.56
C GLY A 45 56.71 -13.30 -77.39
N GLN A 46 57.40 -14.42 -77.17
CA GLN A 46 57.12 -15.33 -76.06
C GLN A 46 57.52 -14.71 -74.71
N ASP A 47 58.61 -13.93 -74.69
CA ASP A 47 59.07 -13.20 -73.51
C ASP A 47 58.12 -12.07 -73.08
N GLN A 48 57.35 -11.49 -74.00
CA GLN A 48 56.34 -10.49 -73.66
C GLN A 48 55.11 -11.14 -73.02
N ILE A 49 54.64 -12.28 -73.55
CA ILE A 49 53.50 -13.02 -72.99
C ILE A 49 53.82 -13.52 -71.57
N LEU A 50 55.05 -14.01 -71.36
CA LEU A 50 55.50 -14.45 -70.04
C LEU A 50 55.59 -13.29 -69.05
N ARG A 51 55.98 -12.08 -69.50
CA ARG A 51 55.99 -10.86 -68.68
C ARG A 51 54.59 -10.43 -68.28
N ASP A 52 53.67 -10.33 -69.23
CA ASP A 52 52.28 -9.92 -68.99
C ASP A 52 51.57 -10.90 -68.03
N LEU A 53 51.83 -12.21 -68.18
CA LEU A 53 51.29 -13.22 -67.27
C LEU A 53 51.84 -13.05 -65.85
N LYS A 54 53.15 -12.80 -65.70
CA LYS A 54 53.78 -12.57 -64.40
C LYS A 54 53.21 -11.33 -63.72
N GLU A 55 53.08 -10.23 -64.45
CA GLU A 55 52.48 -9.00 -63.93
C GLU A 55 51.02 -9.20 -63.52
N SER A 56 50.23 -9.91 -64.33
CA SER A 56 48.85 -10.26 -64.00
C SER A 56 48.77 -11.14 -62.74
N MET A 57 49.69 -12.08 -62.56
CA MET A 57 49.75 -12.92 -61.37
C MET A 57 50.13 -12.10 -60.13
N ASP A 58 51.14 -11.24 -60.22
CA ASP A 58 51.56 -10.37 -59.12
C ASP A 58 50.42 -9.43 -58.71
N LEU A 59 49.71 -8.85 -59.67
CA LEU A 59 48.50 -8.06 -59.40
C LEU A 59 47.41 -8.89 -58.69
N ALA A 60 47.13 -10.11 -59.17
CA ALA A 60 46.16 -11.00 -58.52
C ALA A 60 46.57 -11.36 -57.09
N PHE A 61 47.86 -11.64 -56.84
CA PHE A 61 48.38 -11.92 -55.51
C PHE A 61 48.27 -10.70 -54.58
N THR A 62 48.61 -9.50 -55.08
CA THR A 62 48.46 -8.28 -54.27
C THR A 62 47.00 -8.03 -53.88
N GLU A 63 46.06 -8.28 -54.79
CA GLU A 63 44.63 -8.09 -54.50
C GLU A 63 44.09 -9.15 -53.53
N VAL A 64 44.52 -10.40 -53.68
CA VAL A 64 44.22 -11.47 -52.71
C VAL A 64 44.77 -11.13 -51.33
N ASN A 65 46.01 -10.66 -51.23
CA ASN A 65 46.63 -10.29 -49.95
C ASN A 65 45.89 -9.14 -49.27
N LYS A 66 45.52 -8.08 -50.00
CA LYS A 66 44.69 -6.99 -49.46
C LYS A 66 43.37 -7.52 -48.90
N LYS A 67 42.74 -8.47 -49.62
CA LYS A 67 41.48 -9.07 -49.17
C LYS A 67 41.67 -9.92 -47.91
N ILE A 68 42.75 -10.69 -47.83
CA ILE A 68 43.14 -11.44 -46.63
C ILE A 68 43.32 -10.49 -45.44
N ASP A 69 44.05 -9.38 -45.60
CA ASP A 69 44.26 -8.39 -44.55
C ASP A 69 42.94 -7.77 -44.07
N SER A 70 42.05 -7.44 -45.01
CA SER A 70 40.72 -6.92 -44.67
C SER A 70 39.87 -7.94 -43.91
N MET A 71 39.95 -9.22 -44.27
CA MET A 71 39.26 -10.30 -43.57
C MET A 71 39.82 -10.49 -42.16
N LEU A 72 41.14 -10.44 -41.99
CA LEU A 72 41.78 -10.54 -40.68
C LEU A 72 41.34 -9.39 -39.76
N LEU A 73 41.29 -8.17 -40.28
CA LEU A 73 40.83 -7.01 -39.52
C LEU A 73 39.35 -7.16 -39.11
N ASN A 74 38.50 -7.63 -40.02
CA ASN A 74 37.09 -7.91 -39.72
C ASN A 74 36.94 -8.99 -38.64
N GLN A 75 37.73 -10.06 -38.69
CA GLN A 75 37.72 -11.11 -37.67
C GLN A 75 38.09 -10.55 -36.29
N GLN A 76 39.13 -9.72 -36.21
CA GLN A 76 39.51 -9.06 -34.95
C GLN A 76 38.40 -8.16 -34.40
N TRP A 77 37.71 -7.42 -35.27
CA TRP A 77 36.59 -6.58 -34.87
C TRP A 77 35.41 -7.39 -34.35
N ILE A 78 35.07 -8.50 -35.03
CA ILE A 78 34.02 -9.44 -34.60
C ILE A 78 34.36 -10.02 -33.22
N LEU A 79 35.59 -10.48 -33.01
CA LEU A 79 36.03 -11.03 -31.73
C LEU A 79 35.90 -10.02 -30.59
N ARG A 80 36.31 -8.77 -30.80
CA ARG A 80 36.12 -7.70 -29.81
C ARG A 80 34.64 -7.48 -29.49
N ARG A 81 33.80 -7.50 -30.51
CA ARG A 81 32.35 -7.32 -30.35
C ARG A 81 31.72 -8.46 -29.57
N ILE A 82 32.12 -9.71 -29.84
CA ILE A 82 31.68 -10.89 -29.09
C ILE A 82 32.08 -10.76 -27.63
N SER A 83 33.34 -10.42 -27.33
CA SER A 83 33.80 -10.21 -25.95
C SER A 83 32.99 -9.12 -25.23
N THR A 84 32.68 -7.99 -25.89
CA THR A 84 31.81 -6.96 -25.31
C THR A 84 30.41 -7.50 -25.02
N LEU A 85 29.84 -8.30 -25.93
CA LEU A 85 28.51 -8.89 -25.74
C LEU A 85 28.49 -9.87 -24.55
N GLU A 86 29.51 -10.71 -24.42
CA GLU A 86 29.67 -11.62 -23.28
C GLU A 86 29.74 -10.87 -21.95
N ASP A 87 30.49 -9.76 -21.89
CA ASP A 87 30.57 -8.93 -20.69
C ASP A 87 29.21 -8.28 -20.36
N THR A 88 28.51 -7.77 -21.37
CA THR A 88 27.16 -7.21 -21.16
C THR A 88 26.16 -8.28 -20.73
N GLN A 89 26.28 -9.50 -21.23
CA GLN A 89 25.42 -10.62 -20.84
C GLN A 89 25.65 -10.99 -19.37
N LYS A 90 26.91 -11.10 -18.93
CA LYS A 90 27.24 -11.35 -17.52
C LYS A 90 26.67 -10.27 -16.60
N GLY A 91 26.82 -9.00 -16.97
CA GLY A 91 26.25 -7.89 -16.18
C GLY A 91 24.72 -7.93 -16.10
N LEU A 92 24.04 -8.37 -17.16
CA LEU A 92 22.59 -8.57 -17.16
C LEU A 92 22.18 -9.75 -16.27
N GLU A 93 22.92 -10.86 -16.29
CA GLU A 93 22.67 -12.02 -15.43
C GLU A 93 22.83 -11.67 -13.95
N GLU A 94 23.88 -10.92 -13.59
CA GLU A 94 24.08 -10.41 -12.23
C GLU A 94 22.93 -9.49 -11.79
N SER A 95 22.54 -8.55 -12.66
CA SER A 95 21.42 -7.63 -12.38
C SER A 95 20.09 -8.37 -12.22
N TYR A 96 19.85 -9.40 -13.04
CA TYR A 96 18.67 -10.25 -12.95
C TYR A 96 18.62 -11.02 -11.64
N ASN A 97 19.73 -11.64 -11.24
CA ASN A 97 19.81 -12.40 -9.99
C ASN A 97 19.59 -11.49 -8.77
N PHE A 98 20.17 -10.28 -8.78
CA PHE A 98 19.93 -9.27 -7.75
C PHE A 98 18.45 -8.89 -7.66
N LEU A 99 17.82 -8.58 -8.81
CA LEU A 99 16.41 -8.21 -8.83
C LEU A 99 15.50 -9.36 -8.39
N SER A 100 15.82 -10.60 -8.79
CA SER A 100 15.08 -11.78 -8.37
C SER A 100 15.12 -11.95 -6.85
N SER A 101 16.30 -11.80 -6.23
CA SER A 101 16.45 -11.85 -4.76
C SER A 101 15.63 -10.76 -4.08
N ALA A 102 15.72 -9.52 -4.57
CA ALA A 102 14.97 -8.40 -4.00
C ALA A 102 13.45 -8.59 -4.10
N VAL A 103 12.97 -9.20 -5.18
CA VAL A 103 11.54 -9.55 -5.34
C VAL A 103 11.12 -10.60 -4.31
N ASP A 104 11.95 -11.59 -4.03
CA ASP A 104 11.62 -12.63 -3.05
C ASP A 104 11.65 -12.09 -1.61
N ASP A 105 12.58 -11.19 -1.29
CA ASP A 105 12.59 -10.47 -0.01
C ASP A 105 11.31 -9.64 0.18
N LEU A 106 10.90 -8.89 -0.85
CA LEU A 106 9.66 -8.09 -0.81
C LEU A 106 8.41 -8.97 -0.64
N LYS A 107 8.36 -10.15 -1.27
CA LYS A 107 7.26 -11.09 -1.05
C LYS A 107 7.25 -11.59 0.41
N ALA A 108 8.41 -11.89 0.98
CA ALA A 108 8.50 -12.33 2.36
C ALA A 108 7.99 -11.23 3.30
N GLU A 109 8.42 -9.98 3.11
CA GLU A 109 7.92 -8.84 3.89
C GLU A 109 6.41 -8.63 3.71
N GLN A 110 5.90 -8.77 2.49
CA GLN A 110 4.46 -8.69 2.23
C GLN A 110 3.67 -9.74 3.04
N THR A 111 4.12 -10.99 3.05
CA THR A 111 3.41 -12.06 3.81
C THR A 111 3.46 -11.79 5.32
N LYS A 112 4.56 -11.21 5.83
CA LYS A 112 4.68 -10.80 7.23
C LYS A 112 3.70 -9.67 7.56
N MET A 113 3.61 -8.63 6.72
CA MET A 113 2.65 -7.54 6.91
C MET A 113 1.20 -8.04 6.87
N GLU A 114 0.88 -8.97 5.98
CA GLU A 114 -0.45 -9.58 5.92
C GLU A 114 -0.78 -10.32 7.23
N SER A 115 0.17 -11.09 7.77
CA SER A 115 0.04 -11.73 9.09
C SER A 115 -0.20 -10.71 10.20
N ASP A 116 0.63 -9.65 10.28
CA ASP A 116 0.49 -8.60 11.30
C ASP A 116 -0.88 -7.91 11.23
N ILE A 117 -1.39 -7.64 10.02
CA ILE A 117 -2.74 -7.10 9.81
C ILE A 117 -3.82 -8.04 10.37
N THR A 118 -3.68 -9.36 10.20
CA THR A 118 -4.66 -10.31 10.76
C THR A 118 -4.67 -10.30 12.30
N VAL A 119 -3.49 -10.20 12.92
CA VAL A 119 -3.35 -10.09 14.38
C VAL A 119 -4.00 -8.80 14.88
N LEU A 120 -3.68 -7.66 14.27
CA LEU A 120 -4.25 -6.37 14.65
C LEU A 120 -5.78 -6.34 14.52
N LYS A 121 -6.35 -6.97 13.49
CA LYS A 121 -7.80 -7.11 13.34
C LYS A 121 -8.42 -7.90 14.50
N LYS A 122 -7.77 -8.97 14.96
CA LYS A 122 -8.23 -9.77 16.11
C LYS A 122 -8.19 -8.95 17.39
N ASP A 123 -7.09 -8.22 17.63
CA ASP A 123 -6.92 -7.39 18.81
C ASP A 123 -7.95 -6.24 18.85
N LEU A 124 -8.20 -5.59 17.71
CA LEU A 124 -9.21 -4.56 17.59
C LEU A 124 -10.62 -5.08 17.91
N ASN A 125 -10.96 -6.29 17.44
CA ASN A 125 -12.24 -6.94 17.77
C ASN A 125 -12.35 -7.29 19.26
N SER A 126 -11.27 -7.77 19.87
CA SER A 126 -11.20 -8.03 21.31
C SER A 126 -11.42 -6.75 22.11
N LEU A 127 -10.73 -5.66 21.76
CA LEU A 127 -10.86 -4.36 22.39
C LEU A 127 -12.26 -3.76 22.23
N ARG A 128 -12.89 -3.94 21.06
CA ARG A 128 -14.28 -3.50 20.84
C ARG A 128 -15.25 -4.26 21.75
N THR A 129 -15.01 -5.56 21.95
CA THR A 129 -15.81 -6.40 22.83
C THR A 129 -15.66 -5.99 24.30
N SER A 130 -14.42 -5.77 24.76
CA SER A 130 -14.17 -5.32 26.13
C SER A 130 -14.75 -3.92 26.40
N GLN A 131 -14.65 -3.00 25.44
CA GLN A 131 -15.27 -1.68 25.52
C GLN A 131 -16.80 -1.77 25.68
N ASN A 132 -17.45 -2.66 24.91
CA ASN A 132 -18.90 -2.85 25.02
C ASN A 132 -19.31 -3.43 26.37
N LYS A 133 -18.56 -4.41 26.90
CA LYS A 133 -18.78 -4.95 28.25
C LYS A 133 -18.67 -3.85 29.31
N LEU A 134 -17.59 -3.06 29.26
CA LEU A 134 -17.38 -1.97 30.22
C LEU A 134 -18.51 -0.93 30.17
N LYS A 135 -19.04 -0.60 28.98
CA LYS A 135 -20.19 0.29 28.83
C LYS A 135 -21.46 -0.28 29.49
N LEU A 136 -21.70 -1.59 29.36
CA LEU A 136 -22.83 -2.25 30.00
C LEU A 136 -22.68 -2.27 31.52
N ASP A 137 -21.52 -2.68 32.02
CA ASP A 137 -21.21 -2.73 33.44
C ASP A 137 -21.35 -1.34 34.09
N TYR A 138 -20.88 -0.30 33.40
CA TYR A 138 -21.02 1.09 33.88
C TYR A 138 -22.49 1.51 33.95
N LYS A 139 -23.29 1.18 32.92
CA LYS A 139 -24.72 1.49 32.88
C LYS A 139 -25.48 0.77 34.01
N GLU A 140 -25.14 -0.49 34.27
CA GLU A 140 -25.71 -1.27 35.36
C GLU A 140 -25.36 -0.68 36.73
N LYS A 141 -24.09 -0.34 36.96
CA LYS A 141 -23.64 0.33 38.19
C LYS A 141 -24.35 1.66 38.41
N LEU A 142 -24.51 2.47 37.36
CA LEU A 142 -25.20 3.74 37.44
C LEU A 142 -26.67 3.55 37.85
N ARG A 143 -27.34 2.56 37.27
CA ARG A 143 -28.71 2.20 37.65
C ARG A 143 -28.79 1.76 39.11
N SER A 144 -27.90 0.87 39.55
CA SER A 144 -27.84 0.38 40.93
C SER A 144 -27.61 1.53 41.92
N LEU A 145 -26.68 2.45 41.63
CA LEU A 145 -26.44 3.64 42.44
C LEU A 145 -27.66 4.55 42.52
N THR A 146 -28.36 4.76 41.40
CA THR A 146 -29.57 5.57 41.36
C THR A 146 -30.69 4.95 42.21
N GLU A 147 -30.88 3.63 42.13
CA GLU A 147 -31.85 2.91 42.95
C GLU A 147 -31.49 2.97 44.44
N ALA A 148 -30.22 2.82 44.78
CA ALA A 148 -29.73 2.94 46.16
C ALA A 148 -29.95 4.36 46.71
N GLN A 149 -29.67 5.40 45.92
CA GLN A 149 -29.92 6.79 46.28
C GLN A 149 -31.41 7.02 46.57
N LEU A 150 -32.31 6.59 45.66
CA LEU A 150 -33.75 6.72 45.86
C LEU A 150 -34.23 5.98 47.12
N LYS A 151 -33.66 4.81 47.40
CA LYS A 151 -33.97 4.05 48.61
C LYS A 151 -33.54 4.81 49.87
N ALA A 152 -32.34 5.40 49.87
CA ALA A 152 -31.85 6.21 50.99
C ALA A 152 -32.71 7.47 51.21
N GLU A 153 -33.09 8.17 50.15
CA GLU A 153 -33.99 9.33 50.22
C GLU A 153 -35.37 8.97 50.80
N ARG A 154 -35.94 7.83 50.36
CA ARG A 154 -37.21 7.33 50.88
C ARG A 154 -37.10 6.99 52.35
N TYR A 155 -36.02 6.29 52.76
CA TYR A 155 -35.79 5.92 54.16
C TYR A 155 -35.67 7.16 55.05
N SER A 156 -34.96 8.20 54.61
CA SER A 156 -34.87 9.47 55.35
C SER A 156 -36.22 10.18 55.49
N ARG A 157 -37.15 10.02 54.52
CA ARG A 157 -38.47 10.67 54.55
C ARG A 157 -39.57 9.83 55.20
N SER A 158 -39.46 8.51 55.20
CA SER A 158 -40.53 7.59 55.64
C SER A 158 -40.82 7.67 57.14
N PHE A 159 -39.89 8.18 57.94
CA PHE A 159 -40.08 8.41 59.38
C PHE A 159 -40.52 9.84 59.73
N ASN A 160 -40.68 10.72 58.73
CA ASN A 160 -41.15 12.08 58.97
C ASN A 160 -42.68 12.09 59.09
N LEU A 161 -43.18 12.26 60.31
CA LEU A 161 -44.61 12.48 60.56
C LEU A 161 -45.00 13.89 60.13
N ARG A 162 -46.14 14.00 59.44
CA ARG A 162 -46.72 15.29 59.02
C ARG A 162 -48.02 15.53 59.78
N PHE A 163 -48.07 16.61 60.55
CA PHE A 163 -49.24 17.03 61.28
C PHE A 163 -49.88 18.24 60.58
N GLY A 164 -51.18 18.19 60.36
CA GLY A 164 -52.00 19.30 59.84
C GLY A 164 -52.90 19.89 60.92
N GLY A 165 -53.39 21.11 60.69
CA GLY A 165 -54.40 21.73 61.56
C GLY A 165 -53.89 22.27 62.91
N ILE A 166 -52.58 22.22 63.17
CA ILE A 166 -51.99 22.81 64.38
C ILE A 166 -51.80 24.32 64.15
N PRO A 167 -52.49 25.21 64.88
CA PRO A 167 -52.36 26.66 64.71
C PRO A 167 -50.93 27.12 65.02
N GLU A 168 -50.49 28.19 64.37
CA GLU A 168 -49.17 28.79 64.57
C GLU A 168 -49.28 30.00 65.51
N LYS A 169 -48.40 30.06 66.52
CA LYS A 169 -48.24 31.20 67.43
C LYS A 169 -46.91 31.91 67.19
N GLU A 170 -46.85 33.21 67.50
CA GLU A 170 -45.58 33.93 67.45
C GLU A 170 -44.60 33.40 68.50
N ASN A 171 -43.34 33.19 68.09
CA ASN A 171 -42.24 32.66 68.91
C ASN A 171 -42.45 31.25 69.49
N GLU A 172 -43.28 30.42 68.88
CA GLU A 172 -43.41 29.01 69.29
C GLU A 172 -42.20 28.15 68.89
N GLU A 173 -41.88 27.17 69.73
CA GLU A 173 -40.98 26.07 69.37
C GLU A 173 -41.79 24.90 68.83
N ALA A 174 -41.63 24.58 67.53
CA ALA A 174 -42.41 23.54 66.86
C ALA A 174 -42.33 22.17 67.55
N ILE A 175 -41.18 21.81 68.12
CA ILE A 175 -40.99 20.56 68.87
C ILE A 175 -41.90 20.53 70.10
N GLN A 176 -41.95 21.61 70.87
CA GLN A 176 -42.74 21.66 72.11
C GLN A 176 -44.24 21.58 71.81
N GLU A 177 -44.71 22.28 70.77
CA GLU A 177 -46.13 22.28 70.42
C GLU A 177 -46.59 20.90 69.92
N VAL A 178 -45.77 20.21 69.10
CA VAL A 178 -46.08 18.84 68.69
C VAL A 178 -46.02 17.86 69.87
N LYS A 179 -45.04 18.00 70.77
CA LYS A 179 -44.98 17.19 72.00
C LYS A 179 -46.25 17.36 72.82
N ARG A 180 -46.69 18.62 73.05
CA ARG A 180 -47.91 18.93 73.78
C ARG A 180 -49.14 18.26 73.16
N VAL A 181 -49.36 18.46 71.85
CA VAL A 181 -50.50 17.87 71.14
C VAL A 181 -50.49 16.35 71.21
N LEU A 182 -49.33 15.73 71.01
CA LEU A 182 -49.19 14.27 71.07
C LEU A 182 -49.38 13.73 72.49
N SER A 183 -48.84 14.40 73.52
CA SER A 183 -49.03 14.01 74.92
C SER A 183 -50.49 14.07 75.32
N ASP A 184 -51.19 15.14 74.92
CA ASP A 184 -52.62 15.33 75.21
C ASP A 184 -53.47 14.22 74.56
N TYR A 185 -53.16 13.85 73.31
CA TYR A 185 -53.93 12.86 72.56
C TYR A 185 -53.60 11.40 72.93
N LEU A 186 -52.32 11.07 73.09
CA LEU A 186 -51.84 9.70 73.28
C LEU A 186 -51.64 9.33 74.75
N GLN A 187 -51.74 10.30 75.67
CA GLN A 187 -51.54 10.11 77.11
C GLN A 187 -50.15 9.52 77.46
N MET A 188 -49.14 9.83 76.64
CA MET A 188 -47.76 9.41 76.83
C MET A 188 -46.79 10.53 76.47
N GLU A 189 -45.58 10.54 77.03
CA GLU A 189 -44.57 11.53 76.69
C GLU A 189 -43.83 11.12 75.39
N PRO A 190 -43.96 11.88 74.28
CA PRO A 190 -43.34 11.54 73.02
C PRO A 190 -41.87 11.99 72.95
N VAL A 191 -40.98 11.09 72.52
CA VAL A 191 -39.58 11.41 72.21
C VAL A 191 -39.49 11.89 70.76
N ILE A 192 -39.27 13.19 70.58
CA ILE A 192 -39.16 13.84 69.26
C ILE A 192 -37.76 14.43 69.12
N GLU A 193 -37.00 13.96 68.14
CA GLU A 193 -35.64 14.43 67.86
C GLU A 193 -35.62 15.77 67.13
N ASN A 194 -36.52 15.97 66.16
CA ASN A 194 -36.59 17.19 65.38
C ASN A 194 -38.03 17.44 64.88
N ALA A 195 -38.47 18.71 64.89
CA ALA A 195 -39.73 19.12 64.30
C ALA A 195 -39.59 20.55 63.76
N HIS A 196 -40.16 20.81 62.59
CA HIS A 196 -40.17 22.12 61.98
C HIS A 196 -41.51 22.38 61.28
N ARG A 197 -41.93 23.65 61.24
CA ARG A 197 -43.08 24.07 60.43
C ARG A 197 -42.73 24.00 58.96
N ILE A 198 -43.67 23.58 58.13
CA ILE A 198 -43.51 23.53 56.67
C ILE A 198 -44.60 24.40 56.05
N GLY A 199 -44.22 25.31 55.14
CA GLY A 199 -45.15 26.20 54.43
C GLY A 199 -45.01 27.67 54.85
N LYS A 200 -45.81 28.54 54.22
CA LYS A 200 -45.91 29.96 54.59
C LYS A 200 -46.78 30.08 55.83
N ARG A 201 -46.36 30.92 56.79
CA ARG A 201 -47.17 31.16 58.00
C ARG A 201 -48.55 31.66 57.62
N SER A 202 -49.59 30.94 58.03
CA SER A 202 -50.96 31.36 57.82
C SER A 202 -51.29 32.41 58.88
N THR A 203 -51.32 33.68 58.48
CA THR A 203 -51.84 34.76 59.33
C THR A 203 -53.36 34.64 59.40
N GLY A 204 -53.86 33.68 60.19
CA GLY A 204 -55.16 33.81 60.85
C GLY A 204 -56.39 33.14 60.24
N LYS A 205 -56.29 32.06 59.44
CA LYS A 205 -57.47 31.19 59.22
C LYS A 205 -57.11 29.69 59.31
N PRO A 206 -57.88 28.90 60.10
CA PRO A 206 -57.75 27.45 60.04
C PRO A 206 -58.16 26.98 58.64
N VAL A 207 -57.27 26.22 57.99
CA VAL A 207 -57.59 25.58 56.72
C VAL A 207 -58.60 24.47 57.03
N ARG A 208 -59.78 24.54 56.39
CA ARG A 208 -60.82 23.51 56.45
C ARG A 208 -60.37 22.24 55.75
#